data_AF-A0A6C0J6C5-F1
#
_entry.id   AF-A0A6C0J6C5-F1
#
_cell.length_a   1.000
_cell.length_b   1.000
_cell.length_c   1.000
_cell.angle_alpha   90.00
_cell.angle_beta   90.00
_cell.angle_gamma   90.00
#
_symmetry.space_group_name_H-M   'P 1'
#
loop_
_entity.id
_entity.type
_entity.pdbx_description
1 polymer ?
#
loop_
_entity_poly.entity_id
_entity_poly.type
_entity_poly.pdbx_seq_one_letter_code
_entity_poly.pdbx_strand_id
1 'polypeptide(L)'
;MVTKGKRITKLRNTINKEWSSHYFKFISDNPSKHWNWYFISSNPNITWKNIEDNPDTRWTWSCISANPNITWKIIHDNPDKPWNWNGISQNPNITMEIIRTNPGKPWNWWSISSNPNITWEIIIDNPDKPWNWWSISQNPNITMEFINDNPDKSWHWLSISWNPNITIEIINDNPDKPWNWSCISRNPNITWKNIKDNPDKHWNWWFISRNPNITWKNIKDNPDKPWYWSCISSNPNITWEIIKANPDKPWDWSCISANPNLTWEIIKDNHDKEWDWEQISMNPNITMDIIRDNPEKPWDWKYISRNPFTKEKEQFLNRKYREYMAAYKIQQWCLSIILSPHYKIGRTLIDRKYKELFA
;
A
#
# COMPACT_ATOMS: atom_id res chain seq x y z
N MET A 1 29.92 -2.59 18.10
CA MET A 1 29.58 -2.79 16.67
C MET A 1 28.06 -2.86 16.52
N VAL A 2 27.45 -1.93 15.78
CA VAL A 2 26.00 -2.02 15.46
C VAL A 2 25.82 -3.18 14.47
N THR A 3 24.99 -4.17 14.82
CA THR A 3 24.71 -5.34 13.96
C THR A 3 24.21 -4.90 12.58
N LYS A 4 24.56 -5.64 11.53
CA LYS A 4 24.22 -5.32 10.12
C LYS A 4 22.74 -4.95 9.94
N GLY A 5 21.83 -5.65 10.63
CA GLY A 5 20.40 -5.35 10.64
C GLY A 5 20.05 -3.96 11.19
N LYS A 6 20.63 -3.56 12.34
CA LYS A 6 20.38 -2.23 12.94
C LYS A 6 20.83 -1.08 12.04
N ARG A 7 21.91 -1.26 11.25
CA ARG A 7 22.37 -0.25 10.28
C ARG A 7 21.40 -0.06 9.11
N ILE A 8 20.87 -1.17 8.57
CA ILE A 8 19.90 -1.15 7.45
C ILE A 8 18.59 -0.48 7.89
N THR A 9 18.09 -0.81 9.08
CA THR A 9 16.88 -0.16 9.64
C THR A 9 17.08 1.34 9.82
N LYS A 10 18.23 1.77 10.37
CA LYS A 10 18.54 3.19 10.53
C LYS A 10 18.56 3.91 9.18
N LEU A 11 19.21 3.33 8.16
CA LEU A 11 19.25 3.89 6.82
C LEU A 11 17.85 4.03 6.22
N ARG A 12 17.03 2.97 6.29
CA ARG A 12 15.65 2.99 5.79
C ARG A 12 14.82 4.10 6.45
N ASN A 13 14.94 4.28 7.76
CA ASN A 13 14.25 5.34 8.48
C ASN A 13 14.71 6.74 8.04
N THR A 14 16.02 6.93 7.84
CA THR A 14 16.55 8.21 7.31
C THR A 14 15.99 8.51 5.93
N ILE A 15 16.06 7.56 4.99
CA ILE A 15 15.58 7.77 3.62
C ILE A 15 14.06 8.02 3.61
N ASN A 16 13.29 7.29 4.41
CA ASN A 16 11.84 7.51 4.53
C ASN A 16 11.51 8.93 5.05
N LYS A 17 12.33 9.45 5.98
CA LYS A 17 12.19 10.84 6.47
C LYS A 17 12.47 11.85 5.36
N GLU A 18 13.52 11.64 4.56
CA GLU A 18 13.82 12.49 3.40
C GLU A 18 12.68 12.46 2.37
N TRP A 19 12.11 11.28 2.10
CA TRP A 19 10.96 11.14 1.21
C TRP A 19 9.73 11.89 1.74
N SER A 20 9.43 11.75 3.03
CA SER A 20 8.31 12.45 3.67
C SER A 20 8.45 13.97 3.56
N SER A 21 9.65 14.51 3.75
CA SER A 21 9.93 15.93 3.53
C SER A 21 9.79 16.33 2.06
N HIS A 22 10.26 15.51 1.13
CA HIS A 22 10.10 15.75 -0.31
C HIS A 22 8.62 15.77 -0.74
N TYR A 23 7.84 14.79 -0.28
CA TYR A 23 6.39 14.72 -0.53
C TYR A 23 5.66 15.94 0.03
N PHE A 24 5.93 16.33 1.27
CA PHE A 24 5.25 17.49 1.86
C PHE A 24 5.67 18.80 1.20
N LYS A 25 6.94 18.92 0.78
CA LYS A 25 7.41 20.07 0.02
C LYS A 25 6.61 20.27 -1.28
N PHE A 26 6.27 19.20 -2.00
CA PHE A 26 5.42 19.30 -3.19
C PHE A 26 4.04 19.92 -2.88
N ILE A 27 3.46 19.61 -1.72
CA ILE A 27 2.20 20.21 -1.26
C ILE A 27 2.42 21.70 -0.94
N SER A 28 3.46 22.01 -0.15
CA SER A 28 3.77 23.39 0.28
C SER A 28 4.15 24.32 -0.87
N ASP A 29 4.82 23.80 -1.91
CA ASP A 29 5.20 24.55 -3.10
C ASP A 29 3.97 24.87 -4.00
N ASN A 30 2.80 24.28 -3.72
CA ASN A 30 1.56 24.45 -4.48
C ASN A 30 0.38 24.92 -3.58
N PRO A 31 0.49 26.07 -2.89
CA PRO A 31 -0.49 26.46 -1.86
C PRO A 31 -1.85 26.89 -2.42
N SER A 32 -1.92 27.31 -3.68
CA SER A 32 -3.17 27.74 -4.34
C SER A 32 -4.02 26.58 -4.85
N LYS A 33 -3.51 25.35 -4.81
CA LYS A 33 -4.23 24.18 -5.32
C LYS A 33 -5.25 23.67 -4.32
N HIS A 34 -6.35 23.12 -4.83
CA HIS A 34 -7.46 22.60 -4.03
C HIS A 34 -7.12 21.23 -3.42
N TRP A 35 -6.20 21.23 -2.46
CA TRP A 35 -5.81 20.05 -1.71
C TRP A 35 -6.94 19.53 -0.82
N ASN A 36 -7.14 18.21 -0.82
CA ASN A 36 -8.04 17.52 0.10
C ASN A 36 -7.25 17.00 1.31
N TRP A 37 -7.38 17.72 2.43
CA TRP A 37 -6.65 17.42 3.66
C TRP A 37 -7.06 16.12 4.36
N TYR A 38 -8.26 15.59 4.09
CA TYR A 38 -8.63 14.25 4.58
C TYR A 38 -7.69 13.20 3.97
N PHE A 39 -7.47 13.24 2.66
CA PHE A 39 -6.59 12.30 1.98
C PHE A 39 -5.12 12.53 2.31
N ILE A 40 -4.68 13.79 2.39
CA ILE A 40 -3.30 14.11 2.80
C ILE A 40 -3.02 13.61 4.21
N SER A 41 -3.91 13.88 5.18
CA SER A 41 -3.75 13.42 6.58
C SER A 41 -3.68 11.89 6.68
N SER A 42 -4.41 11.20 5.81
CA SER A 42 -4.42 9.73 5.75
C SER A 42 -3.19 9.14 5.04
N ASN A 43 -2.41 9.97 4.34
CA ASN A 43 -1.36 9.49 3.45
C ASN A 43 -0.17 8.90 4.25
N PRO A 44 0.36 7.72 3.87
CA PRO A 44 1.47 7.08 4.57
C PRO A 44 2.81 7.82 4.44
N ASN A 45 2.88 8.88 3.63
CA ASN A 45 4.03 9.75 3.52
C ASN A 45 4.03 10.90 4.54
N ILE A 46 2.92 11.15 5.23
CA ILE A 46 2.84 12.16 6.30
C ILE A 46 3.41 11.57 7.59
N THR A 47 4.32 12.31 8.21
CA THR A 47 4.94 12.00 9.50
C THR A 47 4.56 13.05 10.54
N TRP A 48 4.76 12.71 11.81
CA TRP A 48 4.56 13.66 12.91
C TRP A 48 5.36 14.95 12.74
N LYS A 49 6.58 14.87 12.21
CA LYS A 49 7.40 16.06 11.93
C LYS A 49 6.71 17.03 10.96
N ASN A 50 6.01 16.53 9.93
CA ASN A 50 5.27 17.42 9.03
C ASN A 50 4.17 18.18 9.76
N ILE A 51 3.53 17.54 10.74
CA ILE A 51 2.44 18.11 11.54
C ILE A 51 3.00 19.14 12.52
N GLU A 52 4.09 18.82 13.21
CA GLU A 52 4.80 19.75 14.11
C GLU A 52 5.31 20.98 13.38
N ASP A 53 5.94 20.79 12.21
CA ASP A 53 6.50 21.89 11.42
C ASP A 53 5.39 22.76 10.78
N ASN A 54 4.12 22.31 10.76
CA ASN A 54 3.00 22.99 10.10
C ASN A 54 1.70 22.93 10.94
N PRO A 55 1.66 23.57 12.13
CA PRO A 55 0.57 23.43 13.09
C PRO A 55 -0.75 24.05 12.61
N ASP A 56 -0.69 25.11 11.80
CA ASP A 56 -1.88 25.86 11.32
C ASP A 56 -2.57 25.20 10.10
N THR A 57 -2.04 24.06 9.66
CA THR A 57 -2.63 23.27 8.59
C THR A 57 -3.94 22.62 9.05
N ARG A 58 -4.88 22.45 8.12
CA ARG A 58 -6.20 21.85 8.36
C ARG A 58 -6.14 20.33 8.48
N TRP A 59 -5.27 19.82 9.35
CA TRP A 59 -5.09 18.39 9.58
C TRP A 59 -6.40 17.74 10.01
N THR A 60 -6.72 16.63 9.38
CA THR A 60 -7.88 15.81 9.73
C THR A 60 -7.48 14.81 10.80
N TRP A 61 -7.74 15.15 12.06
CA TRP A 61 -7.23 14.39 13.21
C TRP A 61 -7.75 12.96 13.32
N SER A 62 -8.93 12.65 12.81
CA SER A 62 -9.40 11.26 12.69
C SER A 62 -8.47 10.40 11.82
N CYS A 63 -7.98 10.97 10.71
CA CYS A 63 -7.01 10.33 9.83
C CYS A 63 -5.61 10.26 10.46
N ILE A 64 -5.16 11.35 11.10
CA ILE A 64 -3.86 11.38 11.79
C ILE A 64 -3.83 10.34 12.91
N SER A 65 -4.86 10.25 13.74
CA SER A 65 -4.98 9.26 14.81
C SER A 65 -4.81 7.82 14.34
N ALA A 66 -5.29 7.50 13.13
CA ALA A 66 -5.20 6.17 12.54
C ALA A 66 -3.91 5.95 11.72
N ASN A 67 -3.12 6.99 11.48
CA ASN A 67 -1.98 6.93 10.58
C ASN A 67 -0.85 6.05 11.18
N PRO A 68 -0.29 5.07 10.44
CA PRO A 68 0.76 4.18 10.93
C PRO A 68 2.08 4.88 11.32
N ASN A 69 2.28 6.14 10.92
CA ASN A 69 3.44 6.94 11.36
C ASN A 69 3.22 7.62 12.72
N ILE A 70 2.02 7.55 13.29
CA ILE A 70 1.71 8.03 14.63
C ILE A 70 1.84 6.88 15.61
N THR A 71 2.81 7.02 16.53
CA THR A 71 3.08 6.04 17.58
C THR A 71 2.38 6.44 18.87
N TRP A 72 2.19 5.47 19.78
CA TRP A 72 1.70 5.79 21.12
C TRP A 72 2.54 6.84 21.85
N LYS A 73 3.87 6.81 21.68
CA LYS A 73 4.76 7.84 22.25
C LYS A 73 4.38 9.24 21.78
N ILE A 74 4.10 9.42 20.50
CA ILE A 74 3.67 10.72 19.95
C ILE A 74 2.36 11.18 20.59
N ILE A 75 1.38 10.28 20.72
CA ILE A 75 0.08 10.58 21.34
C ILE A 75 0.26 10.96 22.81
N HIS A 76 1.05 10.19 23.55
CA HIS A 76 1.33 10.41 24.96
C HIS A 76 2.05 11.74 25.21
N ASP A 77 3.06 12.05 24.39
CA ASP A 77 3.88 13.26 24.55
C ASP A 77 3.15 14.54 24.07
N ASN A 78 2.01 14.41 23.37
CA ASN A 78 1.20 15.53 22.85
C ASN A 78 -0.29 15.38 23.22
N PRO A 79 -0.65 15.40 24.52
CA PRO A 79 -2.00 15.10 24.98
C PRO A 79 -3.02 16.22 24.67
N ASP A 80 -2.56 17.42 24.35
CA ASP A 80 -3.36 18.61 24.02
C ASP A 80 -3.98 18.56 22.61
N LYS A 81 -3.49 17.65 21.76
CA LYS A 81 -3.99 17.53 20.39
C LYS A 81 -5.36 16.86 20.35
N PRO A 82 -6.22 17.22 19.37
CA PRO A 82 -7.59 16.72 19.28
C PRO A 82 -7.64 15.31 18.69
N TRP A 83 -6.99 14.37 19.38
CA TRP A 83 -6.92 12.97 19.00
C TRP A 83 -8.30 12.31 18.93
N ASN A 84 -8.54 11.58 17.85
CA ASN A 84 -9.72 10.73 17.69
C ASN A 84 -9.44 9.31 18.20
N TRP A 85 -10.16 8.89 19.25
CA TRP A 85 -9.91 7.60 19.89
C TRP A 85 -10.38 6.38 19.08
N ASN A 86 -11.34 6.53 18.18
CA ASN A 86 -11.66 5.46 17.22
C ASN A 86 -10.46 5.22 16.29
N GLY A 87 -9.87 6.32 15.78
CA GLY A 87 -8.66 6.30 14.96
C GLY A 87 -7.45 5.72 15.70
N ILE A 88 -7.23 6.11 16.96
CA ILE A 88 -6.15 5.55 17.79
C ILE A 88 -6.38 4.05 18.00
N SER A 89 -7.60 3.64 18.34
CA SER A 89 -7.93 2.25 18.65
C SER A 89 -7.67 1.28 17.49
N GLN A 90 -7.84 1.73 16.24
CA GLN A 90 -7.51 0.96 15.04
C GLN A 90 -6.05 1.13 14.57
N ASN A 91 -5.25 1.99 15.21
CA ASN A 91 -3.89 2.29 14.77
C ASN A 91 -2.96 1.08 14.99
N PRO A 92 -2.18 0.66 13.98
CA PRO A 92 -1.32 -0.52 14.06
C PRO A 92 -0.15 -0.39 15.04
N ASN A 93 0.09 0.78 15.65
CA ASN A 93 1.07 0.93 16.74
C ASN A 93 0.46 0.77 18.14
N ILE A 94 -0.86 0.60 18.26
CA ILE A 94 -1.51 0.32 19.54
C ILE A 94 -1.51 -1.19 19.77
N THR A 95 -0.92 -1.58 20.89
CA THR A 95 -0.85 -2.97 21.35
C THR A 95 -1.75 -3.16 22.57
N MET A 96 -2.10 -4.41 22.88
CA MET A 96 -2.83 -4.72 24.11
C MET A 96 -2.09 -4.31 25.38
N GLU A 97 -0.75 -4.31 25.36
CA GLU A 97 0.05 -3.82 26.48
C GLU A 97 -0.17 -2.32 26.72
N ILE A 98 -0.23 -1.53 25.64
CA ILE A 98 -0.56 -0.10 25.74
C ILE A 98 -1.96 0.10 26.32
N ILE A 99 -2.94 -0.70 25.90
CA ILE A 99 -4.31 -0.63 26.40
C ILE A 99 -4.36 -0.98 27.90
N ARG A 100 -3.70 -2.08 28.31
CA ARG A 100 -3.64 -2.55 29.71
C ARG A 100 -2.97 -1.54 30.65
N THR A 101 -1.89 -0.91 30.20
CA THR A 101 -1.16 0.09 30.99
C THR A 101 -1.86 1.46 31.01
N ASN A 102 -2.88 1.67 30.17
CA ASN A 102 -3.63 2.93 30.07
C ASN A 102 -5.15 2.69 30.09
N PRO A 103 -5.71 2.04 31.12
CA PRO A 103 -7.10 1.59 31.11
C PRO A 103 -8.12 2.74 31.18
N GLY A 104 -7.73 3.91 31.69
CA GLY A 104 -8.59 5.09 31.81
C GLY A 104 -8.77 5.89 30.51
N LYS A 105 -8.20 5.43 29.40
CA LYS A 105 -8.37 6.08 28.09
C LYS A 105 -9.64 5.56 27.39
N PRO A 106 -10.31 6.38 26.57
CA PRO A 106 -11.58 6.01 25.95
C PRO A 106 -11.37 5.11 24.72
N TRP A 107 -10.85 3.91 24.96
CA TRP A 107 -10.61 2.88 23.95
C TRP A 107 -11.93 2.44 23.29
N ASN A 108 -11.94 2.38 21.96
CA ASN A 108 -13.07 1.86 21.20
C ASN A 108 -12.82 0.39 20.84
N TRP A 109 -13.49 -0.52 21.54
CA TRP A 109 -13.35 -1.97 21.34
C TRP A 109 -13.80 -2.45 19.95
N TRP A 110 -14.75 -1.75 19.33
CA TRP A 110 -15.13 -2.06 17.95
C TRP A 110 -13.96 -1.78 16.99
N SER A 111 -13.30 -0.63 17.14
CA SER A 111 -12.10 -0.29 16.37
C SER A 111 -10.89 -1.16 16.73
N ILE A 112 -10.71 -1.52 18.01
CA ILE A 112 -9.66 -2.47 18.44
C ILE A 112 -9.87 -3.83 17.76
N SER A 113 -11.11 -4.31 17.67
CA SER A 113 -11.43 -5.60 17.02
C SER A 113 -10.98 -5.67 15.56
N SER A 114 -10.85 -4.52 14.89
CA SER A 114 -10.37 -4.40 13.51
C SER A 114 -8.85 -4.21 13.40
N ASN A 115 -8.13 -4.10 14.52
CA ASN A 115 -6.69 -3.85 14.52
C ASN A 115 -5.92 -5.12 14.12
N PRO A 116 -4.99 -5.04 13.15
CA PRO A 116 -4.27 -6.21 12.64
C PRO A 116 -3.38 -6.91 13.68
N ASN A 117 -3.06 -6.25 14.79
CA ASN A 117 -2.26 -6.83 15.87
C ASN A 117 -3.10 -7.60 16.91
N ILE A 118 -4.43 -7.60 16.79
CA ILE A 118 -5.26 -8.43 17.66
C ILE A 118 -5.16 -9.87 17.18
N THR A 119 -4.53 -10.69 18.01
CA THR A 119 -4.42 -12.13 17.82
C THR A 119 -5.55 -12.84 18.55
N TRP A 120 -5.70 -14.13 18.26
CA TRP A 120 -6.70 -14.95 18.94
C TRP A 120 -6.40 -15.11 20.43
N GLU A 121 -5.14 -15.24 20.82
CA GLU A 121 -4.72 -15.33 22.23
C GLU A 121 -5.16 -14.09 23.01
N ILE A 122 -5.07 -12.91 22.40
CA ILE A 122 -5.56 -11.66 22.99
C ILE A 122 -7.07 -11.72 23.23
N ILE A 123 -7.85 -12.31 22.33
CA ILE A 123 -9.30 -12.39 22.47
C ILE A 123 -9.68 -13.35 23.61
N ILE A 124 -9.02 -14.51 23.69
CA ILE A 124 -9.25 -15.49 24.78
C ILE A 124 -8.83 -14.92 26.13
N ASP A 125 -7.70 -14.23 26.21
CA ASP A 125 -7.19 -13.64 27.46
C ASP A 125 -8.07 -12.50 27.99
N ASN A 126 -8.99 -11.97 27.16
CA ASN A 126 -9.84 -10.85 27.50
C ASN A 126 -11.30 -11.12 27.06
N PRO A 127 -11.94 -12.20 27.59
CA PRO A 127 -13.23 -12.67 27.08
C PRO A 127 -14.39 -11.76 27.49
N ASP A 128 -14.19 -10.90 28.48
CA ASP A 128 -15.16 -9.94 29.00
C ASP A 128 -15.26 -8.66 28.15
N LYS A 129 -14.37 -8.48 27.18
CA LYS A 129 -14.36 -7.29 26.34
C LYS A 129 -15.42 -7.36 25.25
N PRO A 130 -16.04 -6.23 24.88
CA PRO A 130 -17.11 -6.19 23.88
C PRO A 130 -16.51 -6.27 22.46
N TRP A 131 -15.96 -7.44 22.14
CA TRP A 131 -15.37 -7.77 20.86
C TRP A 131 -16.41 -7.72 19.74
N ASN A 132 -16.03 -7.12 18.61
CA ASN A 132 -16.86 -7.11 17.43
C ASN A 132 -16.50 -8.31 16.54
N TRP A 133 -17.37 -9.33 16.55
CA TRP A 133 -17.16 -10.56 15.79
C TRP A 133 -17.20 -10.36 14.27
N TRP A 134 -17.85 -9.31 13.77
CA TRP A 134 -17.79 -8.97 12.34
C TRP A 134 -16.36 -8.60 11.93
N SER A 135 -15.69 -7.74 12.70
CA SER A 135 -14.29 -7.34 12.48
C SER A 135 -13.31 -8.48 12.72
N ILE A 136 -13.50 -9.25 13.81
CA ILE A 136 -12.64 -10.41 14.10
C ILE A 136 -12.71 -11.44 12.98
N SER A 137 -13.90 -11.71 12.46
CA SER A 137 -14.09 -12.65 11.34
C SER A 137 -13.40 -12.21 10.04
N GLN A 138 -13.06 -10.93 9.88
CA GLN A 138 -12.29 -10.42 8.74
C GLN A 138 -10.77 -10.46 8.96
N ASN A 139 -10.31 -10.74 10.18
CA ASN A 139 -8.90 -10.70 10.51
C ASN A 139 -8.16 -11.82 9.77
N PRO A 140 -7.09 -11.51 9.00
CA PRO A 140 -6.36 -12.49 8.21
C PRO A 140 -5.69 -13.58 9.06
N ASN A 141 -5.49 -13.36 10.36
CA ASN A 141 -4.91 -14.33 11.28
C ASN A 141 -5.93 -15.38 11.77
N ILE A 142 -7.22 -15.24 11.48
CA ILE A 142 -8.23 -16.27 11.81
C ILE A 142 -8.20 -17.36 10.73
N THR A 143 -7.96 -18.60 11.16
CA THR A 143 -7.89 -19.82 10.34
C THR A 143 -9.14 -20.68 10.55
N MET A 144 -9.38 -21.64 9.66
CA MET A 144 -10.48 -22.59 9.85
C MET A 144 -10.30 -23.52 11.05
N GLU A 145 -9.06 -23.86 11.40
CA GLU A 145 -8.75 -24.61 12.63
C GLU A 145 -9.29 -23.84 13.84
N PHE A 146 -9.01 -22.53 13.94
CA PHE A 146 -9.52 -21.71 15.04
C PHE A 146 -11.05 -21.63 15.09
N ILE A 147 -11.71 -21.54 13.94
CA ILE A 147 -13.18 -21.49 13.86
C ILE A 147 -13.77 -22.83 14.34
N ASN A 148 -13.17 -23.95 13.92
CA ASN A 148 -13.64 -25.28 14.28
C ASN A 148 -13.41 -25.60 15.77
N ASP A 149 -12.33 -25.10 16.37
CA ASP A 149 -12.05 -25.24 17.80
C ASP A 149 -12.96 -24.38 18.69
N ASN A 150 -13.60 -23.35 18.11
CA ASN A 150 -14.44 -22.39 18.85
C ASN A 150 -15.81 -22.20 18.17
N PRO A 151 -16.61 -23.28 18.04
CA PRO A 151 -17.85 -23.26 17.26
C PRO A 151 -18.97 -22.45 17.94
N ASP A 152 -18.84 -22.15 19.23
CA ASP A 152 -19.79 -21.39 20.04
C ASP A 152 -19.74 -19.88 19.80
N LYS A 153 -18.71 -19.38 19.10
CA LYS A 153 -18.57 -17.96 18.81
C LYS A 153 -19.47 -17.51 17.67
N SER A 154 -19.86 -16.25 17.70
CA SER A 154 -20.73 -15.61 16.71
C SER A 154 -20.00 -15.27 15.41
N TRP A 155 -19.37 -16.28 14.79
CA TRP A 155 -18.62 -16.15 13.55
C TRP A 155 -19.48 -15.56 12.42
N HIS A 156 -18.96 -14.52 11.78
CA HIS A 156 -19.66 -13.84 10.71
C HIS A 156 -19.22 -14.39 9.35
N TRP A 157 -19.94 -15.39 8.83
CA TRP A 157 -19.55 -16.13 7.63
C TRP A 157 -19.40 -15.31 6.35
N LEU A 158 -20.16 -14.21 6.22
CA LEU A 158 -19.93 -13.26 5.14
C LEU A 158 -18.53 -12.63 5.25
N SER A 159 -18.09 -12.26 6.46
CA SER A 159 -16.77 -11.71 6.72
C SER A 159 -15.66 -12.73 6.51
N ILE A 160 -15.87 -13.97 6.96
CA ILE A 160 -14.94 -15.08 6.73
C ILE A 160 -14.78 -15.30 5.21
N SER A 161 -15.90 -15.35 4.47
CA SER A 161 -15.88 -15.51 3.01
C SER A 161 -15.18 -14.36 2.27
N TRP A 162 -15.02 -13.19 2.90
CA TRP A 162 -14.26 -12.06 2.36
C TRP A 162 -12.75 -12.16 2.60
N ASN A 163 -12.32 -13.02 3.51
CA ASN A 163 -10.92 -13.10 3.91
C ASN A 163 -10.08 -13.74 2.77
N PRO A 164 -9.02 -13.05 2.28
CA PRO A 164 -8.20 -13.54 1.18
C PRO A 164 -7.46 -14.85 1.49
N ASN A 165 -7.32 -15.20 2.77
CA ASN A 165 -6.70 -16.45 3.22
C ASN A 165 -7.63 -17.67 3.13
N ILE A 166 -8.93 -17.49 2.87
CA ILE A 166 -9.86 -18.59 2.60
C ILE A 166 -9.68 -19.07 1.16
N THR A 167 -9.01 -20.21 1.01
CA THR A 167 -8.78 -20.84 -0.30
C THR A 167 -9.93 -21.76 -0.71
N ILE A 168 -9.94 -22.17 -1.98
CA ILE A 168 -10.95 -23.14 -2.47
C ILE A 168 -10.76 -24.51 -1.82
N GLU A 169 -9.53 -24.91 -1.50
CA GLU A 169 -9.25 -26.13 -0.74
C GLU A 169 -9.94 -26.08 0.63
N ILE A 170 -9.78 -24.97 1.36
CA ILE A 170 -10.44 -24.76 2.65
C ILE A 170 -11.96 -24.88 2.54
N ILE A 171 -12.56 -24.30 1.50
CA ILE A 171 -14.01 -24.36 1.26
C ILE A 171 -14.45 -25.81 0.98
N ASN A 172 -13.68 -26.53 0.16
CA ASN A 172 -13.98 -27.92 -0.20
C ASN A 172 -13.84 -28.87 1.00
N ASP A 173 -12.89 -28.61 1.90
CA ASP A 173 -12.70 -29.38 3.13
C ASP A 173 -13.77 -29.09 4.19
N ASN A 174 -14.52 -27.99 4.05
CA ASN A 174 -15.57 -27.56 4.98
C ASN A 174 -16.89 -27.22 4.23
N PRO A 175 -17.48 -28.20 3.51
CA PRO A 175 -18.60 -27.95 2.60
C PRO A 175 -19.92 -27.63 3.30
N ASP A 176 -20.03 -27.96 4.60
CA ASP A 176 -21.20 -27.72 5.45
C ASP A 176 -21.32 -26.27 5.91
N LYS A 177 -20.25 -25.47 5.75
CA LYS A 177 -20.25 -24.08 6.21
C LYS A 177 -21.00 -23.15 5.24
N PRO A 178 -21.67 -22.11 5.75
CA PRO A 178 -22.49 -21.21 4.93
C PRO A 178 -21.64 -20.18 4.18
N TRP A 179 -20.79 -20.67 3.27
CA TRP A 179 -19.93 -19.86 2.42
C TRP A 179 -20.72 -18.94 1.51
N ASN A 180 -20.29 -17.68 1.40
CA ASN A 180 -20.88 -16.74 0.47
C ASN A 180 -20.03 -16.63 -0.81
N TRP A 181 -20.51 -17.23 -1.90
CA TRP A 181 -19.78 -17.27 -3.18
C TRP A 181 -19.59 -15.91 -3.86
N SER A 182 -20.51 -14.96 -3.65
CA SER A 182 -20.34 -13.58 -4.13
C SER A 182 -19.15 -12.91 -3.44
N CYS A 183 -18.95 -13.20 -2.15
CA CYS A 183 -17.79 -12.74 -1.37
C CYS A 183 -16.50 -13.43 -1.77
N ILE A 184 -16.55 -14.76 -1.93
CA ILE A 184 -15.40 -15.57 -2.38
C ILE A 184 -14.90 -15.09 -3.75
N SER A 185 -15.80 -14.66 -4.63
CA SER A 185 -15.46 -14.11 -5.94
C SER A 185 -14.49 -12.91 -5.87
N ARG A 186 -14.48 -12.18 -4.75
CA ARG A 186 -13.57 -11.05 -4.50
C ARG A 186 -12.15 -11.51 -4.11
N ASN A 187 -11.97 -12.75 -3.67
CA ASN A 187 -10.67 -13.24 -3.23
C ASN A 187 -9.66 -13.16 -4.40
N PRO A 188 -8.53 -12.42 -4.24
CA PRO A 188 -7.55 -12.22 -5.31
C PRO A 188 -6.84 -13.51 -5.74
N ASN A 189 -6.99 -14.60 -4.98
CA ASN A 189 -6.39 -15.90 -5.26
C ASN A 189 -7.31 -16.81 -6.10
N ILE A 190 -8.55 -16.41 -6.38
CA ILE A 190 -9.44 -17.18 -7.28
C ILE A 190 -8.89 -17.18 -8.70
N THR A 191 -8.70 -18.37 -9.25
CA THR A 191 -8.24 -18.58 -10.63
C THR A 191 -9.38 -18.99 -11.55
N TRP A 192 -9.15 -18.90 -12.86
CA TRP A 192 -10.09 -19.44 -13.84
C TRP A 192 -10.36 -20.94 -13.65
N LYS A 193 -9.36 -21.71 -13.21
CA LYS A 193 -9.53 -23.14 -12.90
C LYS A 193 -10.57 -23.35 -11.80
N ASN A 194 -10.51 -22.56 -10.72
CA ASN A 194 -11.48 -22.66 -9.63
C ASN A 194 -12.92 -22.43 -10.11
N ILE A 195 -13.12 -21.47 -11.01
CA ILE A 195 -14.44 -21.16 -11.60
C ILE A 195 -14.91 -22.33 -12.47
N LYS A 196 -14.02 -22.88 -13.30
CA LYS A 196 -14.32 -24.01 -14.18
C LYS A 196 -14.66 -25.28 -13.39
N ASP A 197 -13.95 -25.52 -12.30
CA ASP A 197 -14.14 -26.70 -11.44
C ASP A 197 -15.39 -26.58 -10.54
N ASN A 198 -15.97 -25.38 -10.43
CA ASN A 198 -17.17 -25.09 -9.60
C ASN A 198 -18.22 -24.31 -10.41
N PRO A 199 -18.77 -24.87 -11.51
CA PRO A 199 -19.63 -24.14 -12.44
C PRO A 199 -21.04 -23.88 -11.90
N ASP A 200 -21.48 -24.64 -10.89
CA ASP A 200 -22.78 -24.54 -10.24
C ASP A 200 -22.85 -23.40 -9.21
N LYS A 201 -21.71 -22.81 -8.85
CA LYS A 201 -21.65 -21.78 -7.80
C LYS A 201 -22.00 -20.41 -8.34
N HIS A 202 -22.64 -19.61 -7.49
CA HIS A 202 -23.06 -18.25 -7.80
C HIS A 202 -21.88 -17.26 -7.72
N TRP A 203 -21.01 -17.32 -8.72
CA TRP A 203 -19.91 -16.37 -8.88
C TRP A 203 -20.42 -14.97 -9.18
N ASN A 204 -19.84 -13.98 -8.50
CA ASN A 204 -20.08 -12.57 -8.79
C ASN A 204 -19.09 -12.08 -9.85
N TRP A 205 -19.59 -11.97 -11.08
CA TRP A 205 -18.78 -11.64 -12.24
C TRP A 205 -18.20 -10.23 -12.24
N TRP A 206 -18.74 -9.30 -11.45
CA TRP A 206 -18.11 -8.00 -11.24
C TRP A 206 -16.74 -8.16 -10.59
N PHE A 207 -16.65 -8.98 -9.53
CA PHE A 207 -15.38 -9.28 -8.88
C PHE A 207 -14.46 -10.16 -9.72
N ILE A 208 -15.01 -11.16 -10.42
CA ILE A 208 -14.21 -12.03 -11.30
C ILE A 208 -13.58 -11.24 -12.45
N SER A 209 -14.33 -10.34 -13.10
CA SER A 209 -13.85 -9.56 -14.24
C SER A 209 -12.61 -8.70 -13.93
N ARG A 210 -12.50 -8.21 -12.69
CA ARG A 210 -11.37 -7.41 -12.20
C ARG A 210 -10.27 -8.22 -11.50
N ASN A 211 -10.42 -9.54 -11.41
CA ASN A 211 -9.53 -10.38 -10.61
C ASN A 211 -8.15 -10.52 -11.30
N PRO A 212 -7.03 -10.32 -10.57
CA PRO A 212 -5.68 -10.35 -11.15
C PRO A 212 -5.24 -11.73 -11.66
N ASN A 213 -5.97 -12.81 -11.37
CA ASN A 213 -5.71 -14.14 -11.93
C ASN A 213 -6.58 -14.45 -13.15
N ILE A 214 -7.43 -13.52 -13.59
CA ILE A 214 -8.16 -13.62 -14.84
C ILE A 214 -7.38 -12.89 -15.93
N THR A 215 -7.05 -13.63 -16.99
CA THR A 215 -6.27 -13.13 -18.13
C THR A 215 -7.17 -12.76 -19.31
N TRP A 216 -6.65 -11.96 -20.24
CA TRP A 216 -7.34 -11.67 -21.50
C TRP A 216 -7.69 -12.96 -22.27
N LYS A 217 -6.86 -13.99 -22.22
CA LYS A 217 -7.15 -15.28 -22.84
C LYS A 217 -8.41 -15.93 -22.24
N ASN A 218 -8.58 -15.87 -20.92
CA ASN A 218 -9.79 -16.41 -20.28
C ASN A 218 -11.05 -15.69 -20.77
N ILE A 219 -10.99 -14.37 -20.92
CA ILE A 219 -12.11 -13.56 -21.41
C ILE A 219 -12.40 -13.88 -22.87
N LYS A 220 -11.36 -13.91 -23.73
CA LYS A 220 -11.47 -14.18 -25.17
C LYS A 220 -12.00 -15.58 -25.46
N ASP A 221 -11.54 -16.59 -24.72
CA ASP A 221 -11.91 -17.98 -24.93
C ASP A 221 -13.30 -18.33 -24.36
N ASN A 222 -13.90 -17.44 -23.54
CA ASN A 222 -15.20 -17.66 -22.89
C ASN A 222 -16.10 -16.42 -23.01
N PRO A 223 -16.47 -16.03 -24.25
CA PRO A 223 -17.22 -14.80 -24.50
C PRO A 223 -18.68 -14.86 -24.02
N ASP A 224 -19.20 -16.05 -23.74
CA ASP A 224 -20.56 -16.29 -23.24
C ASP A 224 -20.76 -15.91 -21.77
N LYS A 225 -19.68 -15.68 -21.02
CA LYS A 225 -19.77 -15.31 -19.61
C LYS A 225 -20.15 -13.85 -19.43
N PRO A 226 -20.86 -13.50 -18.33
CA PRO A 226 -21.36 -12.16 -18.10
C PRO A 226 -20.25 -11.23 -17.58
N TRP A 227 -19.24 -11.01 -18.42
CA TRP A 227 -18.11 -10.15 -18.14
C TRP A 227 -18.53 -8.68 -17.98
N TYR A 228 -17.97 -8.03 -16.97
CA TYR A 228 -18.14 -6.60 -16.72
C TYR A 228 -16.98 -5.82 -17.32
N TRP A 229 -17.22 -5.12 -18.42
CA TRP A 229 -16.15 -4.44 -19.17
C TRP A 229 -15.46 -3.31 -18.42
N SER A 230 -16.17 -2.58 -17.56
CA SER A 230 -15.53 -1.60 -16.66
C SER A 230 -14.51 -2.28 -15.72
N CYS A 231 -14.88 -3.44 -15.16
CA CYS A 231 -13.97 -4.25 -14.35
C CYS A 231 -12.80 -4.83 -15.15
N ILE A 232 -13.04 -5.28 -16.40
CA ILE A 232 -11.98 -5.74 -17.30
C ILE A 232 -11.02 -4.58 -17.63
N SER A 233 -11.53 -3.40 -17.98
CA SER A 233 -10.71 -2.21 -18.24
C SER A 233 -9.75 -1.87 -17.09
N SER A 234 -10.19 -2.10 -15.84
CA SER A 234 -9.38 -1.90 -14.63
C SER A 234 -8.47 -3.09 -14.26
N ASN A 235 -8.56 -4.22 -14.98
CA ASN A 235 -7.86 -5.44 -14.63
C ASN A 235 -6.34 -5.31 -14.95
N PRO A 236 -5.45 -5.69 -14.01
CA PRO A 236 -4.00 -5.57 -14.20
C PRO A 236 -3.41 -6.49 -15.28
N ASN A 237 -4.16 -7.44 -15.82
CA ASN A 237 -3.73 -8.24 -16.99
C ASN A 237 -4.14 -7.63 -18.33
N ILE A 238 -4.89 -6.53 -18.33
CA ILE A 238 -5.22 -5.80 -19.55
C ILE A 238 -4.15 -4.74 -19.77
N THR A 239 -3.38 -4.92 -20.85
CA THR A 239 -2.34 -4.00 -21.28
C THR A 239 -2.85 -3.08 -22.38
N TRP A 240 -2.11 -2.00 -22.63
CA TRP A 240 -2.43 -1.08 -23.72
C TRP A 240 -2.44 -1.78 -25.09
N GLU A 241 -1.55 -2.74 -25.32
CA GLU A 241 -1.47 -3.53 -26.55
C GLU A 241 -2.74 -4.35 -26.78
N ILE A 242 -3.32 -4.90 -25.69
CA ILE A 242 -4.60 -5.63 -25.77
C ILE A 242 -5.72 -4.68 -26.15
N ILE A 243 -5.80 -3.50 -25.53
CA ILE A 243 -6.82 -2.48 -25.84
C ILE A 243 -6.69 -2.05 -27.30
N LYS A 244 -5.47 -1.72 -27.74
CA LYS A 244 -5.16 -1.28 -29.11
C LYS A 244 -5.47 -2.35 -30.16
N ALA A 245 -5.23 -3.63 -29.85
CA ALA A 245 -5.49 -4.74 -30.77
C ALA A 245 -6.98 -5.14 -30.86
N ASN A 246 -7.82 -4.68 -29.92
CA ASN A 246 -9.24 -5.04 -29.84
C ASN A 246 -10.11 -3.78 -29.66
N PRO A 247 -10.10 -2.84 -30.62
CA PRO A 247 -10.77 -1.54 -30.47
C PRO A 247 -12.30 -1.66 -30.52
N ASP A 248 -12.86 -2.77 -30.99
CA ASP A 248 -14.29 -3.06 -31.08
C ASP A 248 -14.92 -3.39 -29.72
N LYS A 249 -14.10 -3.62 -28.69
CA LYS A 249 -14.60 -3.97 -27.36
C LYS A 249 -15.07 -2.73 -26.60
N PRO A 250 -16.10 -2.86 -25.74
CA PRO A 250 -16.68 -1.73 -25.02
C PRO A 250 -15.81 -1.36 -23.81
N TRP A 251 -14.60 -0.92 -24.08
CA TRP A 251 -13.65 -0.44 -23.09
C TRP A 251 -14.18 0.78 -22.35
N ASP A 252 -14.13 0.73 -21.02
CA ASP A 252 -14.40 1.88 -20.16
C ASP A 252 -13.11 2.70 -19.97
N TRP A 253 -13.06 3.91 -20.53
CA TRP A 253 -11.89 4.80 -20.46
C TRP A 253 -11.59 5.34 -19.07
N SER A 254 -12.60 5.53 -18.21
CA SER A 254 -12.38 5.91 -16.82
C SER A 254 -11.64 4.79 -16.08
N CYS A 255 -12.06 3.55 -16.29
CA CYS A 255 -11.39 2.39 -15.70
C CYS A 255 -10.00 2.12 -16.29
N ILE A 256 -9.77 2.42 -17.58
CA ILE A 256 -8.41 2.37 -18.18
C ILE A 256 -7.53 3.46 -17.57
N SER A 257 -8.02 4.69 -17.39
CA SER A 257 -7.30 5.78 -16.71
C SER A 257 -6.82 5.39 -15.30
N ALA A 258 -7.62 4.59 -14.59
CA ALA A 258 -7.29 4.06 -13.27
C ALA A 258 -6.39 2.82 -13.29
N ASN A 259 -6.11 2.23 -14.46
CA ASN A 259 -5.41 0.96 -14.57
C ASN A 259 -3.95 1.08 -14.08
N PRO A 260 -3.46 0.14 -13.26
CA PRO A 260 -2.10 0.18 -12.72
C PRO A 260 -0.99 0.01 -13.77
N ASN A 261 -1.31 -0.43 -14.99
CA ASN A 261 -0.36 -0.52 -16.10
C ASN A 261 -0.33 0.74 -16.98
N LEU A 262 -1.23 1.71 -16.74
CA LEU A 262 -1.21 2.95 -17.50
C LEU A 262 0.07 3.74 -17.19
N THR A 263 0.79 4.13 -18.23
CA THR A 263 1.98 4.97 -18.12
C THR A 263 1.74 6.34 -18.74
N TRP A 264 2.56 7.31 -18.35
CA TRP A 264 2.51 8.65 -18.92
C TRP A 264 2.79 8.67 -20.42
N GLU A 265 3.70 7.80 -20.89
CA GLU A 265 4.02 7.64 -22.31
C GLU A 265 2.80 7.17 -23.11
N ILE A 266 2.01 6.24 -22.58
CA ILE A 266 0.76 5.79 -23.21
C ILE A 266 -0.22 6.97 -23.34
N ILE A 267 -0.40 7.77 -22.28
CA ILE A 267 -1.28 8.94 -22.30
C ILE A 267 -0.80 9.97 -23.33
N LYS A 268 0.50 10.25 -23.33
CA LYS A 268 1.14 11.23 -24.22
C LYS A 268 1.03 10.83 -25.70
N ASP A 269 1.32 9.58 -26.02
CA ASP A 269 1.33 9.07 -27.40
C ASP A 269 -0.07 8.86 -27.96
N ASN A 270 -1.10 8.81 -27.10
CA ASN A 270 -2.50 8.56 -27.47
C ASN A 270 -3.42 9.64 -26.88
N HIS A 271 -3.03 10.90 -27.09
CA HIS A 271 -3.72 12.08 -26.53
C HIS A 271 -5.14 12.31 -27.10
N ASP A 272 -5.52 11.59 -28.17
CA ASP A 272 -6.85 11.62 -28.79
C ASP A 272 -7.90 10.81 -28.01
N LYS A 273 -7.48 10.01 -27.02
CA LYS A 273 -8.41 9.18 -26.24
C LYS A 273 -9.11 9.98 -25.15
N GLU A 274 -10.28 9.47 -24.75
CA GLU A 274 -11.16 10.05 -23.74
C GLU A 274 -10.65 9.78 -22.32
N TRP A 275 -9.40 10.16 -22.07
CA TRP A 275 -8.75 9.98 -20.78
C TRP A 275 -9.50 10.71 -19.66
N ASP A 276 -9.91 9.94 -18.64
CA ASP A 276 -10.43 10.49 -17.38
C ASP A 276 -9.28 11.02 -16.51
N TRP A 277 -9.22 12.34 -16.36
CA TRP A 277 -8.17 13.01 -15.61
C TRP A 277 -8.33 12.94 -14.09
N GLU A 278 -9.53 12.69 -13.56
CA GLU A 278 -9.70 12.41 -12.13
C GLU A 278 -8.98 11.11 -11.77
N GLN A 279 -9.18 10.06 -12.59
CA GLN A 279 -8.56 8.76 -12.39
C GLN A 279 -7.05 8.80 -12.64
N ILE A 280 -6.58 9.50 -13.69
CA ILE A 280 -5.14 9.70 -13.93
C ILE A 280 -4.48 10.43 -12.76
N SER A 281 -5.13 11.45 -12.20
CA SER A 281 -4.59 12.24 -11.09
C SER A 281 -4.32 11.42 -9.83
N MET A 282 -5.09 10.36 -9.58
CA MET A 282 -4.85 9.43 -8.47
C MET A 282 -4.00 8.20 -8.84
N ASN A 283 -3.60 8.05 -10.10
CA ASN A 283 -2.85 6.88 -10.55
C ASN A 283 -1.42 6.89 -9.99
N PRO A 284 -0.96 5.83 -9.28
CA PRO A 284 0.34 5.80 -8.61
C PRO A 284 1.55 5.82 -9.56
N ASN A 285 1.33 5.68 -10.87
CA ASN A 285 2.36 5.81 -11.89
C ASN A 285 2.62 7.25 -12.34
N ILE A 286 1.73 8.19 -12.00
CA ILE A 286 1.94 9.61 -12.22
C ILE A 286 2.86 10.15 -11.12
N THR A 287 3.94 10.81 -11.52
CA THR A 287 4.95 11.39 -10.61
C THR A 287 4.75 12.91 -10.47
N MET A 288 5.30 13.49 -9.41
CA MET A 288 5.33 14.93 -9.19
C MET A 288 6.07 15.65 -10.32
N ASP A 289 7.11 15.04 -10.90
CA ASP A 289 7.79 15.54 -12.11
C ASP A 289 6.84 15.61 -13.31
N ILE A 290 6.06 14.55 -13.59
CA ILE A 290 5.08 14.56 -14.67
C ILE A 290 4.06 15.70 -14.49
N ILE A 291 3.59 15.91 -13.26
CA ILE A 291 2.63 16.99 -12.97
C ILE A 291 3.27 18.36 -13.18
N ARG A 292 4.52 18.56 -12.74
CA ARG A 292 5.26 19.82 -12.90
C ARG A 292 5.59 20.15 -14.35
N ASP A 293 5.97 19.14 -15.12
CA ASP A 293 6.40 19.29 -16.50
C ASP A 293 5.23 19.46 -17.48
N ASN A 294 4.00 19.16 -17.04
CA ASN A 294 2.79 19.23 -17.86
C ASN A 294 1.67 19.99 -17.13
N PRO A 295 1.89 21.28 -16.76
CA PRO A 295 0.96 22.05 -15.93
C PRO A 295 -0.34 22.42 -16.64
N GLU A 296 -0.37 22.33 -17.98
CA GLU A 296 -1.53 22.62 -18.83
C GLU A 296 -2.58 21.51 -18.83
N LYS A 297 -2.23 20.31 -18.34
CA LYS A 297 -3.18 19.22 -18.25
C LYS A 297 -4.21 19.46 -17.14
N PRO A 298 -5.44 18.96 -17.29
CA PRO A 298 -6.51 19.20 -16.33
C PRO A 298 -6.39 18.28 -15.10
N TRP A 299 -5.26 18.40 -14.38
CA TRP A 299 -4.99 17.68 -13.14
C TRP A 299 -6.03 18.02 -12.07
N ASP A 300 -6.64 16.98 -11.49
CA ASP A 300 -7.53 17.12 -10.36
C ASP A 300 -6.75 16.99 -9.04
N TRP A 301 -6.57 18.13 -8.37
CA TRP A 301 -5.79 18.23 -7.13
C TRP A 301 -6.44 17.53 -5.92
N LYS A 302 -7.77 17.35 -5.92
CA LYS A 302 -8.46 16.54 -4.90
C LYS A 302 -8.08 15.06 -5.06
N TYR A 303 -7.93 14.57 -6.29
CA TYR A 303 -7.48 13.19 -6.54
C TYR A 303 -5.95 13.03 -6.46
N ILE A 304 -5.15 14.04 -6.82
CA ILE A 304 -3.71 14.06 -6.51
C ILE A 304 -3.49 13.93 -5.00
N SER A 305 -4.34 14.53 -4.16
CA SER A 305 -4.27 14.40 -2.70
C SER A 305 -4.34 12.95 -2.21
N ARG A 306 -4.94 12.05 -3.01
CA ARG A 306 -5.04 10.60 -2.72
C ARG A 306 -3.80 9.83 -3.15
N ASN A 307 -2.96 10.42 -3.99
CA ASN A 307 -1.85 9.73 -4.62
C ASN A 307 -0.71 9.49 -3.61
N PRO A 308 -0.32 8.22 -3.35
CA PRO A 308 0.84 7.93 -2.51
C PRO A 308 2.17 8.17 -3.24
N PHE A 309 2.14 8.44 -4.55
CA PHE A 309 3.28 8.55 -5.45
C PHE A 309 4.20 7.34 -5.34
N THR A 310 3.63 6.13 -5.36
CA THR A 310 4.37 4.88 -5.08
C THR A 310 5.52 4.66 -6.06
N LYS A 311 5.31 4.90 -7.35
CA LYS A 311 6.37 4.74 -8.38
C LYS A 311 7.53 5.69 -8.13
N GLU A 312 7.24 6.96 -7.87
CA GLU A 312 8.27 7.97 -7.57
C GLU A 312 8.97 7.70 -6.24
N LYS A 313 8.22 7.27 -5.21
CA LYS A 313 8.78 6.84 -3.92
C LYS A 313 9.78 5.71 -4.12
N GLU A 314 9.41 4.67 -4.88
CA GLU A 314 10.29 3.55 -5.17
C GLU A 314 11.57 4.01 -5.88
N GLN A 315 11.44 4.86 -6.91
CA GLN A 315 12.59 5.44 -7.62
C GLN A 315 13.48 6.27 -6.68
N PHE A 316 12.89 7.10 -5.82
CA PHE A 316 13.60 7.89 -4.82
C PHE A 316 14.37 7.01 -3.85
N LEU A 317 13.73 5.99 -3.28
CA LEU A 317 14.35 5.04 -2.37
C LEU A 317 15.53 4.32 -3.07
N ASN A 318 15.30 3.79 -4.27
CA ASN A 318 16.31 3.08 -5.05
C ASN A 318 17.53 3.96 -5.34
N ARG A 319 17.31 5.23 -5.72
CA ARG A 319 18.40 6.19 -5.92
C ARG A 319 19.22 6.39 -4.64
N LYS A 320 18.55 6.65 -3.51
CA LYS A 320 19.20 6.87 -2.20
C LYS A 320 19.96 5.64 -1.70
N TYR A 321 19.42 4.44 -1.91
CA TYR A 321 20.14 3.20 -1.61
C TYR A 321 21.40 3.04 -2.47
N ARG A 322 21.33 3.36 -3.77
CA ARG A 322 22.51 3.32 -4.66
C ARG A 322 23.58 4.32 -4.23
N GLU A 323 23.19 5.55 -3.91
CA GLU A 323 24.09 6.59 -3.37
C GLU A 323 24.79 6.12 -2.09
N TYR A 324 24.02 5.57 -1.14
CA TYR A 324 24.58 5.03 0.09
C TYR A 324 25.56 3.88 -0.16
N MET A 325 25.19 2.92 -1.02
CA MET A 325 26.06 1.78 -1.34
C MET A 325 27.33 2.21 -2.07
N ALA A 326 27.26 3.23 -2.93
CA ALA A 326 28.42 3.83 -3.57
C ALA A 326 29.35 4.50 -2.53
N ALA A 327 28.80 5.33 -1.65
CA ALA A 327 29.55 5.99 -0.59
C ALA A 327 30.21 4.96 0.36
N TYR A 328 29.48 3.91 0.74
CA TYR A 328 30.01 2.83 1.57
C TYR A 328 31.16 2.11 0.88
N LYS A 329 31.04 1.81 -0.42
CA LYS A 329 32.10 1.16 -1.20
C LYS A 329 33.35 2.04 -1.31
N ILE A 330 33.17 3.35 -1.53
CA ILE A 330 34.27 4.32 -1.53
C ILE A 330 34.98 4.33 -0.18
N GLN A 331 34.24 4.36 0.93
CA GLN A 331 34.82 4.29 2.28
C GLN A 331 35.65 3.01 2.50
N GLN A 332 35.16 1.86 2.03
CA GLN A 332 35.91 0.60 2.12
C GLN A 332 37.20 0.62 1.29
N TRP A 333 37.16 1.24 0.10
CA TRP A 333 38.36 1.44 -0.71
C TRP A 333 39.37 2.35 -0.01
N CYS A 334 38.94 3.49 0.51
CA CYS A 334 39.81 4.39 1.28
C CYS A 334 40.47 3.66 2.46
N LEU A 335 39.70 2.88 3.23
CA LEU A 335 40.23 2.11 4.35
C LEU A 335 41.25 1.06 3.89
N SER A 336 40.97 0.37 2.79
CA SER A 336 41.88 -0.65 2.24
C SER A 336 43.21 -0.04 1.78
N ILE A 337 43.16 1.16 1.18
CA ILE A 337 44.36 1.91 0.77
C ILE A 337 45.17 2.36 1.98
N ILE A 338 44.51 2.86 3.03
CA ILE A 338 45.18 3.30 4.27
C ILE A 338 45.87 2.12 4.96
N LEU A 339 45.19 0.97 5.06
CA LEU A 339 45.73 -0.22 5.73
C LEU A 339 46.82 -0.92 4.92
N SER A 340 46.74 -0.87 3.60
CA SER A 340 47.75 -1.43 2.70
C SER A 340 47.85 -0.56 1.44
N PRO A 341 48.88 0.30 1.34
CA PRO A 341 49.10 1.12 0.16
C PRO A 341 49.27 0.31 -1.13
N HIS A 342 49.66 -0.97 -1.01
CA HIS A 342 49.78 -1.91 -2.13
C HIS A 342 48.46 -2.58 -2.53
N TYR A 343 47.35 -2.29 -1.84
CA TYR A 343 46.02 -2.67 -2.31
C TYR A 343 45.82 -2.16 -3.74
N LYS A 344 45.19 -2.96 -4.61
CA LYS A 344 45.14 -2.74 -6.07
C LYS A 344 44.86 -1.27 -6.46
N ILE A 345 43.88 -0.64 -5.81
CA ILE A 345 43.51 0.76 -6.06
C ILE A 345 44.63 1.72 -5.59
N GLY A 346 45.17 1.50 -4.39
CA GLY A 346 46.28 2.29 -3.83
C GLY A 346 47.53 2.21 -4.69
N ARG A 347 47.91 1.00 -5.12
CA ARG A 347 49.03 0.78 -6.04
C ARG A 347 48.83 1.52 -7.37
N THR A 348 47.62 1.48 -7.94
CA THR A 348 47.30 2.21 -9.17
C THR A 348 47.47 3.73 -9.01
N LEU A 349 47.04 4.28 -7.86
CA LEU A 349 47.21 5.70 -7.57
C LEU A 349 48.69 6.09 -7.38
N ILE A 350 49.46 5.26 -6.67
CA ILE A 350 50.91 5.45 -6.50
C ILE A 350 51.63 5.41 -7.85
N ASP A 351 51.36 4.39 -8.67
CA ASP A 351 51.99 4.22 -9.99
C ASP A 351 51.66 5.39 -10.92
N ARG A 352 50.43 5.91 -10.89
CA ARG A 352 50.04 7.11 -11.64
C ARG A 352 50.83 8.34 -11.18
N LYS A 353 50.94 8.57 -9.88
CA LYS A 353 51.68 9.71 -9.32
C LYS A 353 53.18 9.62 -9.55
N TYR A 354 53.75 8.42 -9.48
CA TYR A 354 55.15 8.18 -9.81
C TYR A 354 55.44 8.58 -11.26
N LYS A 355 54.60 8.17 -12.21
CA LYS A 355 54.72 8.60 -13.62
C LYS A 355 54.59 10.11 -13.81
N GLU A 356 53.72 10.78 -13.06
CA GLU A 356 53.57 12.26 -13.14
C GLU A 356 54.79 13.02 -12.58
N LEU A 357 55.52 12.45 -11.61
CA LEU A 357 56.67 13.09 -10.97
C LEU A 357 58.01 12.82 -11.67
N PHE A 358 58.08 11.73 -12.44
CA PHE A 358 59.31 11.24 -13.06
C PHE A 358 59.21 11.10 -14.60
N ALA A 359 58.17 11.69 -15.21
CA ALA A 359 58.11 11.98 -16.64
C ALA A 359 58.54 13.43 -16.87
#